data_AF-A0A2V7CQ11-F1
#
_entry.id   AF-A0A2V7CQ11-F1
#
_cell.length_a   1.000
_cell.length_b   1.000
_cell.length_c   1.000
_cell.angle_alpha   90.00
_cell.angle_beta   90.00
_cell.angle_gamma   90.00
#
_symmetry.space_group_name_H-M   'P 1'
#
loop_
_entity.id
_entity.type
_entity.pdbx_description
1 polymer ?
#
loop_
_entity_poly.entity_id
_entity_poly.type
_entity_poly.pdbx_seq_one_letter_code
_entity_poly.pdbx_strand_id
1 'polypeptide(L)'
;MIGTVVITDRTGRVLDHGDLALARAFADHAALALENARLYAEATRRRHEAEELARVARLLTESLDVATAADRIAETVLLLLRVPVSVLRLRQADGSLLMSSSAFPIRVLA
;
A
#
# COMPACT_ATOMS: atom_id res chain seq x y z
N MET A 1 18.72 -20.47 -12.83
CA MET A 1 20.11 -20.95 -12.87
C MET A 1 20.74 -20.52 -11.56
N ILE A 2 21.02 -21.45 -10.65
CA ILE A 2 21.66 -21.13 -9.36
C ILE A 2 23.17 -21.19 -9.62
N GLY A 3 23.90 -20.16 -9.18
CA GLY A 3 25.25 -19.84 -9.67
C GLY A 3 26.31 -20.95 -9.54
N THR A 4 27.47 -20.70 -10.16
CA THR A 4 28.61 -21.64 -10.14
C THR A 4 29.50 -21.40 -8.92
N VAL A 5 29.82 -22.47 -8.20
CA VAL A 5 30.88 -22.48 -7.19
C VAL A 5 32.13 -23.11 -7.81
N VAL A 6 33.25 -22.39 -7.78
CA VAL A 6 34.54 -22.87 -8.28
C VAL A 6 35.49 -23.04 -7.10
N ILE A 7 36.06 -24.23 -6.98
CA ILE A 7 37.12 -24.53 -6.00
C ILE A 7 38.40 -24.81 -6.78
N THR A 8 39.46 -24.09 -6.45
CA THR A 8 40.79 -24.29 -7.03
C THR A 8 41.82 -24.45 -5.92
N ASP A 9 42.72 -25.42 -6.06
CA ASP A 9 43.88 -25.56 -5.19
C ASP A 9 45.14 -25.03 -5.93
N ARG A 10 46.04 -24.38 -5.18
CA ARG A 10 47.31 -23.84 -5.68
C ARG A 10 48.42 -24.90 -5.73
N THR A 11 48.25 -26.08 -5.12
CA THR A 11 49.34 -27.04 -4.91
C THR A 11 49.05 -28.43 -5.49
N GLY A 12 48.89 -28.57 -6.82
CA GLY A 12 48.93 -29.86 -7.54
C GLY A 12 48.05 -31.01 -7.01
N ARG A 13 47.16 -30.73 -6.06
CA ARG A 13 46.35 -31.71 -5.35
C ARG A 13 45.24 -32.15 -6.28
N VAL A 14 45.07 -33.45 -6.38
CA VAL A 14 43.93 -34.05 -7.06
C VAL A 14 42.76 -34.05 -6.08
N LEU A 15 41.68 -33.36 -6.43
CA LEU A 15 40.45 -33.38 -5.64
C LEU A 15 39.85 -34.78 -5.70
N ASP A 16 39.58 -35.35 -4.53
CA ASP A 16 38.98 -36.66 -4.44
C ASP A 16 37.44 -36.60 -4.34
N HIS A 17 36.81 -37.76 -4.19
CA HIS A 17 35.36 -37.86 -4.09
C HIS A 17 34.80 -37.21 -2.81
N GLY A 18 35.59 -37.17 -1.72
CA GLY A 18 35.20 -36.53 -0.47
C GLY A 18 35.19 -35.01 -0.61
N ASP A 19 36.20 -34.44 -1.28
CA ASP A 19 36.25 -33.01 -1.60
C ASP A 19 35.05 -32.59 -2.46
N LEU A 20 34.70 -33.39 -3.47
CA LEU A 20 33.54 -33.13 -4.32
C LEU A 20 32.22 -33.22 -3.55
N ALA A 21 32.07 -34.23 -2.68
CA ALA A 21 30.88 -34.41 -1.85
C ALA A 21 30.68 -33.23 -0.88
N LEU A 22 31.76 -32.76 -0.26
CA LEU A 22 31.75 -31.60 0.62
C LEU A 22 31.39 -30.32 -0.17
N ALA A 23 32.05 -30.09 -1.31
CA ALA A 23 31.77 -28.96 -2.19
C ALA A 23 30.31 -28.94 -2.64
N ARG A 24 29.75 -30.11 -2.96
CA ARG A 24 28.35 -30.24 -3.35
C ARG A 24 27.40 -29.91 -2.21
N ALA A 25 27.65 -30.43 -1.01
CA ALA A 25 26.86 -30.10 0.17
C ALA A 25 26.88 -28.60 0.47
N PHE A 26 28.05 -27.94 0.37
CA PHE A 26 28.15 -26.49 0.51
C PHE A 26 27.37 -25.74 -0.57
N ALA A 27 27.50 -26.15 -1.83
CA ALA A 27 26.78 -25.53 -2.93
C ALA A 27 25.26 -25.65 -2.76
N ASP A 28 24.76 -26.81 -2.30
CA ASP A 28 23.34 -27.03 -2.06
C ASP A 28 22.81 -26.13 -0.91
N HIS A 29 23.58 -25.97 0.17
CA HIS A 29 23.21 -25.05 1.26
C HIS A 29 23.28 -23.58 0.85
N ALA A 30 24.32 -23.19 0.11
CA ALA A 30 24.48 -21.82 -0.40
C ALA A 30 23.36 -21.46 -1.38
N ALA A 31 22.99 -22.39 -2.27
CA ALA A 31 21.88 -22.26 -3.18
C ALA A 31 20.57 -21.97 -2.44
N LEU A 32 20.27 -22.75 -1.40
CA LEU A 32 19.06 -22.57 -0.59
C LEU A 32 19.08 -21.23 0.15
N ALA A 33 20.21 -20.87 0.77
CA ALA A 33 20.33 -19.60 1.51
C ALA A 33 20.16 -18.38 0.58
N LEU A 34 20.74 -18.41 -0.62
CA LEU A 34 20.60 -17.36 -1.61
C LEU A 34 19.17 -17.25 -2.13
N GLU A 35 18.51 -18.38 -2.38
CA GLU A 35 17.11 -18.37 -2.82
C GLU A 35 16.19 -17.84 -1.71
N ASN A 36 16.42 -18.21 -0.45
CA ASN A 36 15.70 -17.66 0.69
C ASN A 36 15.90 -16.14 0.82
N ALA A 37 17.14 -15.66 0.67
CA ALA A 37 17.42 -14.22 0.69
C ALA A 37 16.71 -13.48 -0.46
N ARG A 38 16.69 -14.07 -1.67
CA ARG A 38 15.97 -13.53 -2.83
C ARG A 38 14.47 -13.45 -2.57
N LEU A 39 13.87 -14.54 -2.09
CA LEU A 39 12.44 -14.61 -1.76
C LEU A 39 12.07 -13.62 -0.66
N TYR A 40 12.90 -13.50 0.38
CA TYR A 40 12.69 -12.54 1.47
C TYR A 40 12.74 -11.09 0.98
N ALA A 41 13.72 -10.74 0.14
CA ALA A 41 13.83 -9.42 -0.45
C ALA A 41 12.61 -9.10 -1.34
N GLU A 42 12.15 -10.07 -2.13
CA GLU A 42 10.95 -9.92 -2.96
C GLU A 42 9.68 -9.73 -2.12
N ALA A 43 9.49 -10.55 -1.08
CA ALA A 43 8.37 -10.42 -0.15
C ALA A 43 8.38 -9.06 0.56
N THR A 44 9.56 -8.61 1.01
CA THR A 44 9.75 -7.31 1.66
C THR A 44 9.37 -6.16 0.72
N ARG A 45 9.82 -6.21 -0.54
CA ARG A 45 9.46 -5.21 -1.56
C ARG A 45 7.95 -5.15 -1.78
N ARG A 46 7.30 -6.30 -2.00
CA ARG A 46 5.85 -6.38 -2.21
C ARG A 46 5.06 -5.86 -1.01
N ARG A 47 5.52 -6.14 0.22
CA ARG A 47 4.92 -5.60 1.44
C ARG A 47 4.98 -4.08 1.46
N HIS A 48 6.15 -3.49 1.17
CA HIS A 48 6.31 -2.04 1.11
C HIS A 48 5.40 -1.40 0.05
N GLU A 49 5.32 -1.97 -1.15
CA GLU A 49 4.43 -1.50 -2.21
C GLU A 49 2.96 -1.50 -1.76
N ALA A 50 2.50 -2.57 -1.10
CA ALA A 50 1.14 -2.67 -0.57
C ALA A 50 0.87 -1.64 0.55
N GLU A 51 1.85 -1.37 1.42
CA GLU A 51 1.73 -0.38 2.49
C GLU A 51 1.59 1.04 1.94
N GLU A 52 2.35 1.38 0.90
CA GLU A 52 2.25 2.67 0.21
C GLU A 52 0.90 2.83 -0.50
N LEU A 53 0.44 1.80 -1.22
CA LEU A 53 -0.89 1.81 -1.84
C LEU A 53 -2.00 1.99 -0.80
N ALA A 54 -1.93 1.26 0.32
CA ALA A 54 -2.88 1.40 1.40
C ALA A 54 -2.85 2.81 2.04
N ARG A 55 -1.66 3.42 2.16
CA ARG A 55 -1.52 4.80 2.62
C ARG A 55 -2.21 5.78 1.66
N VAL A 56 -1.96 5.66 0.35
CA VAL A 56 -2.61 6.51 -0.66
C VAL A 56 -4.12 6.32 -0.65
N ALA A 57 -4.62 5.09 -0.56
CA ALA A 57 -6.06 4.81 -0.49
C ALA A 57 -6.70 5.44 0.75
N ARG A 58 -6.03 5.40 1.91
CA ARG A 58 -6.49 6.09 3.12
C ARG A 58 -6.53 7.61 2.94
N LEU A 59 -5.48 8.22 2.40
CA LEU A 59 -5.45 9.66 2.12
C LEU A 59 -6.56 10.09 1.16
N LEU A 60 -6.87 9.28 0.14
CA LEU A 60 -7.99 9.56 -0.77
C LEU A 60 -9.35 9.43 -0.07
N THR A 61 -9.50 8.48 0.84
CA THR A 61 -10.74 8.27 1.61
C THR A 61 -10.92 9.36 2.68
N GLU A 62 -9.84 9.79 3.33
CA GLU A 62 -9.83 10.94 4.25
C GLU A 62 -10.05 12.27 3.51
N SER A 63 -9.50 12.41 2.30
CA SER A 63 -9.73 13.59 1.44
C SER A 63 -11.12 13.61 0.79
N LEU A 64 -11.84 12.48 0.78
CA LEU A 64 -13.29 12.41 0.60
C LEU A 64 -13.97 12.34 1.99
N ASP A 65 -13.65 13.28 2.86
CA ASP A 65 -14.49 13.53 4.02
C ASP A 65 -15.91 13.78 3.52
N VAL A 66 -16.83 12.91 3.91
CA VAL A 66 -18.24 12.96 3.51
C VAL A 66 -18.83 14.33 3.85
N ALA A 67 -18.31 15.00 4.88
CA ALA A 67 -18.64 16.39 5.17
C ALA A 67 -18.20 17.33 4.03
N THR A 68 -16.96 17.23 3.55
CA THR A 68 -16.45 18.04 2.43
C THR A 68 -17.22 17.79 1.12
N ALA A 69 -17.59 16.54 0.84
CA ALA A 69 -18.42 16.21 -0.32
C ALA A 69 -19.85 16.74 -0.16
N ALA A 70 -20.44 16.62 1.03
CA ALA A 70 -21.76 17.15 1.34
C ALA A 70 -21.79 18.68 1.26
N ASP A 71 -20.77 19.37 1.77
CA ASP A 71 -20.62 20.82 1.70
C ASP A 71 -20.62 21.31 0.25
N ARG A 72 -19.78 20.70 -0.61
CA ARG A 72 -19.71 21.08 -2.03
C ARG A 72 -21.02 20.86 -2.77
N ILE A 73 -21.75 19.78 -2.48
CA ILE A 73 -23.05 19.52 -3.09
C ILE A 73 -24.09 20.53 -2.58
N ALA A 74 -24.12 20.81 -1.27
CA ALA A 74 -25.04 21.78 -0.69
C ALA A 74 -24.85 23.18 -1.30
N GLU A 75 -23.59 23.63 -1.46
CA GLU A 75 -23.23 24.89 -2.11
C GLU A 75 -23.63 24.92 -3.59
N THR A 76 -23.36 23.85 -4.33
CA THR A 76 -23.72 23.77 -5.77
C THR A 76 -25.23 23.87 -5.97
N VAL A 77 -26.02 23.26 -5.08
CA VAL A 77 -27.49 23.31 -5.12
C VAL A 77 -28.02 24.72 -4.85
N LEU A 78 -27.44 25.45 -3.88
CA LEU A 78 -27.81 26.86 -3.64
C LEU A 78 -27.63 27.70 -4.91
N LEU A 79 -26.49 27.52 -5.59
CA LEU A 79 -26.13 28.33 -6.76
C LEU A 79 -26.98 27.98 -8.00
N LEU A 80 -27.19 26.70 -8.28
CA LEU A 80 -27.93 26.26 -9.48
C LEU A 80 -29.44 26.49 -9.37
N LEU A 81 -30.02 26.19 -8.20
CA LEU A 81 -31.47 26.23 -8.02
C LEU A 81 -31.98 27.55 -7.42
N ARG A 82 -31.08 28.48 -7.07
CA ARG A 82 -31.39 29.78 -6.45
C ARG A 82 -32.29 29.66 -5.21
N VAL A 83 -32.09 28.58 -4.44
CA VAL A 83 -32.82 28.34 -3.20
C VAL A 83 -32.10 29.02 -2.02
N PRO A 84 -32.82 29.50 -1.01
CA PRO A 84 -32.21 30.21 0.12
C PRO A 84 -31.50 29.27 1.10
N VAL A 85 -31.79 27.98 1.09
CA VAL A 85 -31.24 26.99 2.02
C VAL A 85 -31.09 25.64 1.31
N SER A 86 -29.98 24.96 1.54
CA SER A 86 -29.78 23.55 1.18
C SER A 86 -29.22 22.80 2.39
N VAL A 87 -29.81 21.64 2.70
CA VAL A 87 -29.40 20.80 3.83
C VAL A 87 -29.23 19.37 3.33
N LEU A 88 -28.04 18.82 3.55
CA LEU A 88 -27.75 17.41 3.30
C LEU A 88 -27.71 16.66 4.62
N ARG A 89 -28.54 15.62 4.71
CA ARG A 89 -28.61 14.71 5.86
C ARG A 89 -28.14 13.34 5.42
N LEU A 90 -27.22 12.78 6.19
CA LEU A 90 -26.80 11.39 6.01
C LEU A 90 -27.71 10.51 6.86
N ARG A 91 -28.31 9.51 6.22
CA ARG A 91 -29.10 8.50 6.92
C ARG A 91 -28.18 7.38 7.39
N GLN A 92 -28.15 7.14 8.69
CA GLN A 92 -27.38 6.05 9.30
C GLN A 92 -28.15 4.72 9.20
N ALA A 93 -27.43 3.62 9.44
CA ALA A 93 -27.98 2.26 9.36
C ALA A 93 -29.09 1.98 10.38
N ASP A 94 -29.10 2.70 11.50
CA ASP A 94 -30.14 2.65 12.54
C ASP A 94 -31.39 3.48 12.20
N GLY A 95 -31.40 4.15 11.04
CA GLY A 95 -32.49 5.00 10.58
C GLY A 95 -32.43 6.45 11.09
N SER A 96 -31.45 6.80 11.94
CA SER A 96 -31.24 8.18 12.37
C SER A 96 -30.69 9.04 11.22
N LEU A 97 -30.95 10.35 11.29
CA LEU A 97 -30.46 11.33 10.32
C LEU A 97 -29.43 12.21 11.03
N LEU A 98 -28.16 12.10 10.65
CA LEU A 98 -27.14 13.05 11.07
C LEU A 98 -27.10 14.22 10.10
N MET A 99 -27.12 15.43 10.66
CA MET A 99 -26.89 16.65 9.89
C MET A 99 -25.41 16.70 9.52
N SER A 100 -25.12 16.50 8.22
CA SER A 100 -23.74 16.48 7.72
C SER A 100 -23.28 17.84 7.21
N SER A 101 -24.19 18.63 6.61
CA SER A 101 -23.90 19.98 6.13
C SER A 101 -25.17 20.82 6.01
N SER A 102 -25.05 22.12 6.29
CA SER A 102 -26.07 23.13 6.00
C SER A 102 -25.40 24.35 5.36
N ALA A 103 -25.85 24.73 4.16
CA ALA A 103 -25.36 25.91 3.47
C ALA A 103 -26.43 27.02 3.47
N PHE A 104 -26.02 28.23 3.85
CA PHE A 104 -26.84 29.44 3.85
C PHE A 104 -26.08 30.56 3.12
N PRO A 105 -26.75 31.45 2.38
CA PRO A 105 -26.08 32.61 1.80
C PRO A 105 -25.63 33.55 2.94
N ILE A 106 -24.32 33.64 3.17
CA ILE A 106 -23.73 34.60 4.10
C ILE A 106 -23.96 36.01 3.53
N ARG A 107 -25.02 36.68 3.96
CA ARG A 107 -25.05 38.14 4.00
C ARG A 107 -24.67 38.57 5.41
N VAL A 108 -23.39 38.88 5.60
CA VAL A 108 -22.96 39.74 6.70
C VAL A 108 -23.66 41.08 6.49
N LEU A 109 -24.58 41.42 7.40
CA LEU A 109 -25.09 42.77 7.55
C LEU A 109 -23.97 43.63 8.13
N ALA A 110 -23.49 44.59 7.35
CA ALA A 110 -22.94 45.86 7.80
C ALA A 110 -23.48 46.95 6.86
#